data_AF-A0A1S3ZJS1-F1
#
_entry.id   AF-A0A1S3ZJS1-F1
#
_cell.length_a   1.000
_cell.length_b   1.000
_cell.length_c   1.000
_cell.angle_alpha   90.00
_cell.angle_beta   90.00
_cell.angle_gamma   90.00
#
_symmetry.space_group_name_H-M   'P 1'
#
loop_
_entity.id
_entity.type
_entity.pdbx_description
1 polymer ?
#
loop_
_entity_poly.entity_id
_entity_poly.type
_entity_poly.pdbx_seq_one_letter_code
_entity_poly.pdbx_strand_id
1 'polypeptide(L)'
;MTAKATMDVPQKGGFSFDLCRRNEMLVNKGLRAPSFLKTGTTIVGLIFQDGVILGADTRATEGPIVADKNCEKIHYMAPNIYCCGAGTAADTEAVTDMVSSQLKLHRFHTGRESRVVTALTLLKSHLFSYQGHVSAALVLGGVDVTGPHLHTIYPHGSTDTLPYATM
;
A
#
# COMPACT_ATOMS: atom_id res chain seq x y z
N MET A 1 9.79 40.04 -7.24
CA MET A 1 8.69 39.55 -6.39
C MET A 1 8.10 38.31 -7.05
N THR A 2 8.53 37.13 -6.62
CA THR A 2 8.08 35.85 -7.15
C THR A 2 6.69 35.54 -6.61
N ALA A 3 5.67 35.60 -7.47
CA ALA A 3 4.31 35.21 -7.13
C ALA A 3 4.33 33.71 -6.78
N LYS A 4 4.12 33.39 -5.50
CA LYS A 4 3.80 32.03 -5.05
C LYS A 4 2.48 31.66 -5.71
N ALA A 5 2.53 30.73 -6.66
CA ALA A 5 1.32 30.09 -7.18
C ALA A 5 0.68 29.32 -6.02
N THR A 6 -0.38 29.88 -5.46
CA THR A 6 -1.25 29.20 -4.49
C THR A 6 -1.93 28.08 -5.23
N MET A 7 -1.54 26.84 -4.94
CA MET A 7 -2.29 25.66 -5.39
C MET A 7 -3.62 25.67 -4.64
N ASP A 8 -4.71 25.86 -5.38
CA ASP A 8 -6.07 25.81 -4.85
C ASP A 8 -6.39 24.33 -4.57
N VAL A 9 -6.29 23.93 -3.31
CA VAL A 9 -6.63 22.57 -2.88
C VAL A 9 -8.13 22.56 -2.58
N PRO A 10 -8.94 21.68 -3.19
CA PRO A 10 -10.38 21.64 -2.95
C PRO A 10 -10.70 21.47 -1.45
N GLN A 11 -11.60 22.32 -0.94
CA GLN A 11 -12.01 22.36 0.48
C GLN A 11 -12.68 21.07 0.97
N LYS A 12 -13.15 20.22 0.05
CA LYS A 12 -13.69 18.87 0.32
C LYS A 12 -12.94 17.88 -0.56
N GLY A 13 -12.42 16.83 0.06
CA GLY A 13 -11.76 15.73 -0.66
C GLY A 13 -12.63 15.21 -1.81
N GLY A 14 -11.99 14.98 -2.96
CA GLY A 14 -12.64 14.53 -4.19
C GLY A 14 -11.75 14.73 -5.41
N PHE A 15 -12.12 14.13 -6.54
CA PHE A 15 -11.46 14.37 -7.82
C PHE A 15 -11.86 15.77 -8.35
N SER A 16 -10.88 16.67 -8.54
CA SER A 16 -11.09 17.95 -9.25
C SER A 16 -10.70 17.78 -10.72
N PHE A 17 -11.63 18.11 -11.61
CA PHE A 17 -11.44 18.06 -13.06
C PHE A 17 -11.33 19.44 -13.69
N ASP A 18 -11.23 20.50 -12.87
CA ASP A 18 -11.24 21.91 -13.32
C ASP A 18 -10.09 22.21 -14.29
N LEU A 19 -8.98 21.48 -14.16
CA LEU A 19 -7.79 21.62 -14.98
C LEU A 19 -7.76 20.71 -16.21
N CYS A 20 -8.71 19.80 -16.39
CA CYS A 20 -8.71 18.84 -17.51
C CYS A 20 -8.70 19.54 -18.87
N ARG A 21 -9.58 20.54 -19.07
CA ARG A 21 -9.67 21.30 -20.33
C ARG A 21 -8.42 22.12 -20.62
N ARG A 22 -7.82 22.71 -19.58
CA ARG A 22 -6.55 23.43 -19.70
C ARG A 22 -5.43 22.48 -20.09
N ASN A 23 -5.34 21.33 -19.42
CA ASN A 23 -4.29 20.33 -19.67
C ASN A 23 -4.39 19.78 -21.10
N GLU A 24 -5.60 19.51 -21.59
CA GLU A 24 -5.85 19.11 -22.99
C GLU A 24 -5.39 20.17 -24.00
N MET A 25 -5.72 21.45 -23.74
CA MET A 25 -5.24 22.56 -24.57
C MET A 25 -3.71 22.68 -24.57
N LEU A 26 -3.06 22.48 -23.42
CA LEU A 26 -1.59 22.51 -23.32
C LEU A 26 -0.95 21.37 -24.10
N VAL A 27 -1.52 20.16 -24.02
CA VAL A 27 -1.06 19.00 -24.81
C VAL A 27 -1.19 19.27 -26.31
N ASN A 28 -2.32 19.83 -26.76
CA ASN A 28 -2.53 20.22 -28.16
C ASN A 28 -1.56 21.32 -28.63
N LYS A 29 -1.09 22.17 -27.72
CA LYS A 29 -0.04 23.19 -27.99
C LYS A 29 1.38 22.62 -27.97
N GLY A 30 1.54 21.31 -27.87
CA GLY A 30 2.83 20.63 -27.90
C GLY A 30 3.51 20.44 -26.55
N LEU A 31 2.83 20.76 -25.44
CA LEU A 31 3.36 20.51 -24.10
C LEU A 31 3.26 19.00 -23.80
N ARG A 32 4.41 18.34 -23.60
CA ARG A 32 4.43 16.92 -23.24
C ARG A 32 3.89 16.74 -21.82
N ALA A 33 2.83 15.95 -21.69
CA ALA A 33 2.35 15.54 -20.38
C ALA A 33 3.45 14.74 -19.66
N PRO A 34 3.59 14.87 -18.33
CA PRO A 34 4.48 14.02 -17.57
C PRO A 34 4.12 12.54 -17.79
N SER A 35 5.13 11.73 -18.08
CA SER A 35 4.94 10.28 -18.17
C SER A 35 4.66 9.73 -16.78
N PHE A 36 3.76 8.75 -16.69
CA PHE A 36 3.57 7.99 -15.47
C PHE A 36 4.67 6.93 -15.33
N LEU A 37 5.02 6.60 -14.09
CA LEU A 37 5.87 5.46 -13.79
C LEU A 37 4.98 4.20 -13.84
N LYS A 38 5.34 3.22 -14.68
CA LYS A 38 4.71 1.89 -14.63
C LYS A 38 5.35 1.08 -13.52
N THR A 39 4.63 0.87 -12.42
CA THR A 39 5.07 0.05 -11.28
C THR A 39 4.59 -1.40 -11.36
N GLY A 40 3.86 -1.78 -12.41
CA GLY A 40 3.31 -3.12 -12.62
C GLY A 40 2.05 -3.38 -11.78
N THR A 41 2.16 -3.17 -10.47
CA THR A 41 1.11 -3.28 -9.47
C THR A 41 0.83 -1.91 -8.85
N THR A 42 -0.41 -1.65 -8.43
CA THR A 42 -0.76 -0.47 -7.64
C THR A 42 -1.61 -0.85 -6.44
N ILE A 43 -1.08 -0.56 -5.26
CA ILE A 43 -1.78 -0.77 -3.98
C ILE A 43 -1.90 0.54 -3.22
N VAL A 44 -3.01 0.73 -2.52
CA VAL A 44 -3.33 1.95 -1.80
C VAL A 44 -3.94 1.62 -0.44
N GLY A 45 -3.71 2.50 0.52
CA GLY A 45 -4.38 2.46 1.81
C GLY A 45 -4.71 3.86 2.30
N LEU A 46 -5.80 4.00 3.05
CA LEU A 46 -6.15 5.22 3.75
C LEU A 46 -6.84 4.93 5.08
N ILE A 47 -6.64 5.83 6.04
CA ILE A 47 -7.35 5.85 7.31
C ILE A 47 -8.58 6.77 7.17
N PHE A 48 -9.72 6.30 7.64
CA PHE A 48 -10.93 7.11 7.82
C PHE A 48 -11.36 7.09 9.30
N GLN A 49 -12.45 7.78 9.64
CA GLN A 49 -12.86 8.00 11.03
C GLN A 49 -12.90 6.72 11.89
N ASP A 50 -13.44 5.63 11.35
CA ASP A 50 -13.71 4.40 12.11
C ASP A 50 -12.91 3.19 11.61
N GLY A 51 -11.91 3.39 10.76
CA GLY A 51 -11.19 2.25 10.19
C GLY A 51 -10.15 2.59 9.14
N VAL A 52 -9.79 1.56 8.38
CA VAL A 52 -8.87 1.64 7.24
C VAL A 52 -9.51 1.03 6.00
N ILE A 53 -9.21 1.62 4.85
CA ILE A 53 -9.56 1.06 3.54
C ILE A 53 -8.26 0.68 2.85
N LEU A 54 -8.21 -0.53 2.33
CA LEU A 54 -7.13 -1.02 1.47
C LEU A 54 -7.71 -1.27 0.08
N GLY A 55 -6.94 -0.94 -0.95
CA GLY A 55 -7.31 -1.15 -2.35
C GLY A 55 -6.13 -1.62 -3.16
N ALA A 56 -6.38 -2.51 -4.11
CA ALA A 56 -5.38 -3.02 -5.02
C ALA A 56 -6.01 -3.27 -6.40
N ASP A 57 -5.22 -3.18 -7.46
CA ASP A 57 -5.61 -3.66 -8.77
C ASP A 57 -5.49 -5.20 -8.86
N THR A 58 -6.09 -5.82 -9.87
CA THR A 58 -6.10 -7.30 -10.01
C THR A 58 -5.20 -7.83 -11.13
N ARG A 59 -4.50 -6.95 -11.86
CA ARG A 59 -3.61 -7.36 -12.95
C ARG A 59 -2.29 -7.87 -12.39
N ALA A 60 -1.83 -9.05 -12.84
CA ALA A 60 -0.48 -9.54 -12.61
C ALA A 60 0.23 -9.76 -13.95
N THR A 61 1.50 -9.37 -14.02
CA THR A 61 2.30 -9.44 -15.25
C THR A 61 3.58 -10.22 -15.02
N GLU A 62 3.94 -11.07 -15.98
CA GLU A 62 5.26 -11.69 -16.09
C GLU A 62 6.02 -10.99 -17.22
N GLY A 63 6.87 -10.04 -16.86
CA GLY A 63 7.50 -9.13 -17.81
C GLY A 63 6.45 -8.31 -18.58
N PRO A 64 6.47 -8.29 -19.92
CA PRO A 64 5.52 -7.51 -20.71
C PRO A 64 4.14 -8.17 -20.87
N ILE A 65 3.95 -9.42 -20.41
CA ILE A 65 2.75 -10.22 -20.64
C ILE A 65 1.87 -10.19 -19.39
N VAL A 66 0.55 -10.00 -19.57
CA VAL A 66 -0.42 -10.16 -18.49
C VAL A 66 -0.62 -11.66 -18.25
N ALA A 67 -0.09 -12.16 -17.13
CA ALA A 67 -0.20 -13.56 -16.73
C ALA A 67 -1.58 -13.85 -16.13
N ASP A 68 -2.09 -12.92 -15.30
CA ASP A 68 -3.41 -13.02 -14.69
C ASP A 68 -4.11 -11.65 -14.68
N LYS A 69 -5.41 -11.66 -14.94
CA LYS A 69 -6.28 -10.47 -14.90
C LYS A 69 -7.00 -10.31 -13.56
N ASN A 70 -7.08 -11.36 -12.76
CA ASN A 70 -7.88 -11.47 -11.54
C ASN A 70 -7.05 -11.93 -10.33
N CYS A 71 -5.78 -11.53 -10.27
CA CYS A 71 -4.89 -11.85 -9.16
C CYS A 71 -5.29 -11.06 -7.90
N GLU A 72 -5.41 -11.75 -6.77
CA GLU A 72 -5.67 -11.14 -5.46
C GLU A 72 -4.37 -10.70 -4.80
N LYS A 73 -4.28 -9.40 -4.46
CA LYS A 73 -3.09 -8.81 -3.83
C LYS A 73 -3.31 -8.37 -2.38
N ILE A 74 -4.50 -8.63 -1.84
CA ILE A 74 -4.90 -8.25 -0.49
C ILE A 74 -4.93 -9.52 0.35
N HIS A 75 -3.89 -9.72 1.15
CA HIS A 75 -3.66 -10.93 1.92
C HIS A 75 -4.25 -10.80 3.33
N TYR A 76 -4.84 -11.90 3.81
CA TYR A 76 -5.38 -12.01 5.16
C TYR A 76 -4.26 -12.23 6.18
N MET A 77 -4.22 -11.42 7.24
CA MET A 77 -3.24 -11.55 8.34
C MET A 77 -3.90 -11.97 9.66
N ALA A 78 -5.03 -11.34 9.99
CA ALA A 78 -5.78 -11.55 11.21
C ALA A 78 -7.24 -11.12 10.99
N PRO A 79 -8.19 -11.48 11.88
CA PRO A 79 -9.58 -11.01 11.76
C PRO A 79 -9.70 -9.49 11.64
N ASN A 80 -8.74 -8.75 12.20
CA ASN A 80 -8.71 -7.30 12.24
C ASN A 80 -7.56 -6.66 11.42
N ILE A 81 -6.82 -7.44 10.62
CA ILE A 81 -5.62 -6.98 9.88
C ILE A 81 -5.55 -7.61 8.49
N TYR A 82 -5.33 -6.78 7.47
CA TYR A 82 -5.03 -7.18 6.09
C TYR A 82 -3.75 -6.50 5.61
N CYS A 83 -3.12 -7.07 4.59
CA CYS A 83 -1.89 -6.56 4.02
C CYS A 83 -1.93 -6.61 2.49
N CYS A 84 -1.63 -5.50 1.82
CA CYS A 84 -1.50 -5.48 0.36
C CYS A 84 -0.04 -5.71 -0.05
N GLY A 85 0.17 -6.55 -1.05
CA GLY A 85 1.50 -6.87 -1.60
C GLY A 85 1.78 -6.20 -2.95
N ALA A 86 2.99 -5.65 -3.10
CA ALA A 86 3.58 -5.19 -4.34
C ALA A 86 5.05 -5.66 -4.43
N GLY A 87 5.60 -5.71 -5.65
CA GLY A 87 6.91 -6.29 -5.92
C GLY A 87 6.82 -7.73 -6.42
N THR A 88 7.73 -8.58 -5.97
CA THR A 88 7.75 -10.00 -6.36
C THR A 88 6.58 -10.72 -5.70
N ALA A 89 5.63 -11.22 -6.49
CA ALA A 89 4.40 -11.84 -6.00
C ALA A 89 4.65 -13.01 -5.02
N ALA A 90 5.61 -13.88 -5.33
CA ALA A 90 5.96 -15.01 -4.49
C ALA A 90 6.54 -14.58 -3.12
N ASP A 91 7.37 -13.53 -3.11
CA ASP A 91 7.94 -12.98 -1.88
C ASP A 91 6.85 -12.38 -0.99
N THR A 92 5.91 -11.64 -1.59
CA THR A 92 4.80 -11.03 -0.86
C THR A 92 3.90 -12.09 -0.23
N GLU A 93 3.53 -13.13 -0.98
CA GLU A 93 2.66 -14.21 -0.48
C GLU A 93 3.35 -14.99 0.65
N ALA A 94 4.60 -15.40 0.43
CA ALA A 94 5.35 -16.18 1.42
C ALA A 94 5.55 -15.42 2.74
N VAL A 95 5.90 -14.13 2.68
CA VAL A 95 6.13 -13.34 3.91
C VAL A 95 4.82 -13.06 4.64
N THR A 96 3.73 -12.76 3.93
CA THR A 96 2.42 -12.53 4.57
C THR A 96 1.88 -13.79 5.20
N ASP A 97 2.00 -14.94 4.56
CA ASP A 97 1.51 -16.22 5.08
C ASP A 97 2.28 -16.67 6.32
N MET A 98 3.61 -16.50 6.30
CA MET A 98 4.46 -16.77 7.45
C MET A 98 4.04 -15.92 8.64
N VAL A 99 3.90 -14.60 8.46
CA VAL A 99 3.52 -13.69 9.55
C VAL A 99 2.07 -13.92 10.00
N SER A 100 1.14 -14.19 9.10
CA SER A 100 -0.26 -14.54 9.40
C SER A 100 -0.33 -15.78 10.32
N SER A 101 0.48 -16.79 10.03
CA SER A 101 0.60 -18.00 10.85
C SER A 101 1.19 -17.71 12.24
N GLN A 102 2.24 -16.89 12.33
CA GLN A 102 2.83 -16.46 13.61
C GLN A 102 1.85 -15.65 14.46
N LEU A 103 1.09 -14.74 13.84
CA LEU A 103 0.03 -13.98 14.51
C LEU A 103 -1.05 -14.90 15.06
N LYS A 104 -1.48 -15.90 14.29
CA LYS A 104 -2.46 -16.90 14.74
C LYS A 104 -1.98 -17.67 15.96
N LEU A 105 -0.73 -18.14 15.95
CA LEU A 105 -0.11 -18.79 17.11
C LEU A 105 -0.05 -17.85 18.32
N HIS A 106 0.35 -16.59 18.12
CA HIS A 106 0.42 -15.60 19.19
C HIS A 106 -0.96 -15.30 19.80
N ARG A 107 -2.02 -15.20 18.99
CA ARG A 107 -3.40 -15.03 19.48
C ARG A 107 -3.86 -16.24 20.30
N PHE A 108 -3.57 -17.46 19.84
CA PHE A 108 -3.93 -18.66 20.60
C PHE A 108 -3.20 -18.77 21.94
N HIS A 109 -1.93 -18.38 21.98
CA HIS A 109 -1.17 -18.39 23.23
C HIS A 109 -1.65 -17.32 24.22
N THR A 110 -1.95 -16.11 23.73
CA THR A 110 -2.30 -14.97 24.59
C THR A 110 -3.79 -14.85 24.92
N GLY A 111 -4.65 -15.48 24.13
CA GLY A 111 -6.10 -15.33 24.22
C GLY A 111 -6.60 -13.91 23.86
N ARG A 112 -5.79 -13.13 23.13
CA ARG A 112 -6.08 -11.73 22.77
C ARG A 112 -6.04 -11.52 21.25
N GLU A 113 -6.76 -10.51 20.79
CA GLU A 113 -6.73 -10.02 19.40
C GLU A 113 -5.32 -9.53 19.00
N SER A 114 -4.99 -9.67 17.71
CA SER A 114 -3.68 -9.25 17.18
C SER A 114 -3.57 -7.72 17.16
N ARG A 115 -2.39 -7.20 17.51
CA ARG A 115 -2.05 -5.78 17.34
C ARG A 115 -1.41 -5.52 15.99
N VAL A 116 -1.70 -4.39 15.35
CA VAL A 116 -1.13 -4.06 14.04
C VAL A 116 0.39 -3.89 14.13
N VAL A 117 0.86 -3.26 15.22
CA VAL A 117 2.30 -3.10 15.51
C VAL A 117 3.05 -4.42 15.62
N THR A 118 2.40 -5.50 16.09
CA THR A 118 3.04 -6.82 16.15
C THR A 118 3.31 -7.36 14.76
N ALA A 119 2.32 -7.28 13.86
CA ALA A 119 2.48 -7.68 12.46
C ALA A 119 3.56 -6.84 11.76
N LEU A 120 3.53 -5.52 11.95
CA LEU A 120 4.54 -4.59 11.42
C LEU A 120 5.95 -4.99 11.86
N THR A 121 6.12 -5.34 13.13
CA THR A 121 7.43 -5.69 13.70
C THR A 121 7.96 -7.01 13.14
N LEU A 122 7.10 -8.02 12.97
CA LEU A 122 7.47 -9.29 12.36
C LEU A 122 7.89 -9.11 10.90
N LEU A 123 7.09 -8.37 10.12
CA LEU A 123 7.37 -8.09 8.71
C LEU A 123 8.68 -7.33 8.53
N LYS A 124 8.87 -6.19 9.21
CA LYS A 124 10.07 -5.37 9.03
C LYS A 124 11.34 -6.09 9.49
N SER A 125 11.26 -6.89 10.56
CA SER A 125 12.42 -7.64 11.07
C SER A 125 12.84 -8.75 10.09
N HIS A 126 11.85 -9.45 9.52
CA HIS A 126 12.11 -10.46 8.49
C HIS A 126 12.74 -9.81 7.26
N LEU A 127 12.10 -8.80 6.67
CA LEU A 127 12.62 -8.14 5.46
C LEU A 127 14.03 -7.54 5.65
N PHE A 128 14.27 -6.91 6.81
CA PHE A 128 15.60 -6.39 7.15
C PHE A 128 16.66 -7.50 7.26
N SER A 129 16.33 -8.67 7.82
CA SER A 129 17.28 -9.78 7.93
C SER A 129 17.76 -10.32 6.58
N TYR A 130 16.95 -10.14 5.52
CA TYR A 130 17.31 -10.50 4.15
C TYR A 130 17.90 -9.34 3.36
N GLN A 131 18.16 -8.18 3.98
CA GLN A 131 18.83 -7.03 3.37
C GLN A 131 18.26 -6.60 2.00
N GLY A 132 16.95 -6.75 1.79
CA GLY A 132 16.27 -6.41 0.54
C GLY A 132 16.26 -7.51 -0.53
N HIS A 133 16.81 -8.70 -0.27
CA HIS A 133 16.70 -9.84 -1.18
C HIS A 133 15.26 -10.37 -1.31
N VAL A 134 14.48 -10.28 -0.24
CA VAL A 134 13.02 -10.52 -0.28
C VAL A 134 12.35 -9.23 -0.76
N SER A 135 11.91 -9.22 -2.02
CA SER A 135 11.44 -8.03 -2.72
C SER A 135 9.94 -7.81 -2.53
N ALA A 136 9.53 -7.63 -1.27
CA ALA A 136 8.15 -7.37 -0.88
C ALA A 136 7.96 -5.93 -0.39
N ALA A 137 7.17 -5.16 -1.13
CA ALA A 137 6.68 -3.85 -0.72
C ALA A 137 5.23 -4.00 -0.22
N LEU A 138 4.97 -3.58 1.02
CA LEU A 138 3.73 -3.93 1.71
C LEU A 138 3.00 -2.69 2.22
N VAL A 139 1.68 -2.70 2.11
CA VAL A 139 0.79 -1.76 2.80
C VAL A 139 -0.02 -2.55 3.83
N LEU A 140 0.32 -2.38 5.10
CA LEU A 140 -0.30 -3.08 6.23
C LEU A 140 -1.38 -2.18 6.84
N GLY A 141 -2.62 -2.66 6.87
CA GLY A 141 -3.76 -1.97 7.45
C GLY A 141 -4.49 -2.83 8.45
N GLY A 142 -4.88 -2.24 9.59
CA GLY A 142 -5.75 -2.92 10.53
C GLY A 142 -6.33 -1.98 11.56
N VAL A 143 -7.27 -2.50 12.34
CA VAL A 143 -7.88 -1.78 13.47
C VAL A 143 -7.65 -2.60 14.72
N ASP A 144 -7.04 -2.01 15.72
CA ASP A 144 -6.88 -2.65 17.03
C ASP A 144 -7.42 -1.75 18.15
N VAL A 145 -7.27 -2.15 19.42
CA VAL A 145 -7.89 -1.40 20.54
C VAL A 145 -7.36 0.03 20.71
N THR A 146 -6.26 0.41 20.04
CA THR A 146 -5.78 1.79 20.02
C THR A 146 -6.29 2.60 18.82
N GLY A 147 -7.05 1.98 17.91
CA GLY A 147 -7.65 2.61 16.75
C GLY A 147 -7.20 2.04 15.40
N PRO A 148 -7.50 2.74 14.29
CA PRO A 148 -7.05 2.36 12.96
C PRO A 148 -5.57 2.71 12.74
N HIS A 149 -4.83 1.79 12.13
CA HIS A 149 -3.42 1.96 11.81
C HIS A 149 -3.15 1.58 10.36
N LEU A 150 -2.34 2.40 9.69
CA LEU A 150 -1.86 2.16 8.34
C LEU A 150 -0.34 2.37 8.30
N HIS A 151 0.35 1.36 7.81
CA HIS A 151 1.81 1.38 7.68
C HIS A 151 2.24 0.93 6.29
N THR A 152 3.34 1.51 5.83
CA THR A 152 4.09 0.99 4.68
C THR A 152 5.32 0.25 5.18
N ILE A 153 5.67 -0.85 4.52
CA ILE A 153 6.96 -1.54 4.72
C ILE A 153 7.64 -1.66 3.36
N TYR A 154 8.83 -1.11 3.24
CA TYR A 154 9.65 -1.24 2.03
C TYR A 154 10.48 -2.54 2.08
N PRO A 155 10.94 -3.07 0.93
CA PRO A 155 11.67 -4.34 0.86
C PRO A 155 12.91 -4.44 1.75
N HIS A 156 13.55 -3.32 2.08
CA HIS A 156 14.73 -3.26 2.95
C HIS A 156 14.39 -3.15 4.45
N GLY A 157 13.12 -3.22 4.83
CA GLY A 157 12.65 -3.22 6.22
C GLY A 157 12.42 -1.84 6.84
N SER A 158 12.55 -0.74 6.08
CA SER A 158 12.09 0.57 6.57
C SER A 158 10.57 0.64 6.56
N THR A 159 10.02 1.50 7.43
CA THR A 159 8.58 1.60 7.66
C THR A 159 8.15 3.04 7.86
N ASP A 160 7.04 3.45 7.23
CA ASP A 160 6.39 4.73 7.52
C ASP A 160 4.99 4.51 8.10
N THR A 161 4.52 5.47 8.90
CA THR A 161 3.14 5.54 9.40
C THR A 161 2.51 6.79 8.85
N LEU A 162 1.51 6.62 7.98
CA LEU A 162 0.91 7.71 7.21
C LEU A 162 -0.62 7.57 7.20
N PRO A 163 -1.36 8.69 7.11
CA PRO A 163 -2.83 8.66 7.01
C PRO A 163 -3.32 8.05 5.68
N TYR A 164 -2.48 8.07 4.66
CA TYR A 164 -2.70 7.39 3.38
C TYR A 164 -1.34 7.01 2.78
N ALA A 165 -1.33 5.95 1.98
CA ALA A 165 -0.13 5.45 1.34
C ALA A 165 -0.44 4.79 0.00
N THR A 166 0.56 4.78 -0.88
CA THR A 166 0.53 4.11 -2.18
C THR A 166 1.86 3.43 -2.45
N MET A 167 1.84 2.23 -3.03
CA MET A 167 3.02 1.51 -3.51
C MET A 167 2.78 0.93 -4.90
#